data_AF-A0A135SVX2-F1
#
_entry.id   AF-A0A135SVX2-F1
#
_cell.length_a   1.000
_cell.length_b   1.000
_cell.length_c   1.000
_cell.angle_alpha   90.00
_cell.angle_beta   90.00
_cell.angle_gamma   90.00
#
_symmetry.space_group_name_H-M   'P 1'
#
loop_
_entity.id
_entity.type
_entity.pdbx_description
1 polymer ?
#
loop_
_entity_poly.entity_id
_entity_poly.type
_entity_poly.pdbx_seq_one_letter_code
_entity_poly.pdbx_strand_id
1 'polypeptide(L)'
;MRTYATPAGPPPANFRMKRHQTWDEDQESTLNKLGRYFLLSEMARGMYILMEQFFRPPYTIYYPFEKGPISPRFRGEHALRRYPSGEERCIACKLCEAICPAQAITIEAEERADGSRRTTKYDIDMTKCIYCGFCQESCPVDAIVESPNAEYATETREELLYNKEKLLSNGDKWEPELAAVIRADAPYR
;
A
#
# COMPACT_ATOMS: atom_id res chain seq x y z
N MET A 1 -30.80 -2.19 -3.00
CA MET A 1 -30.46 -3.36 -3.83
C MET A 1 -29.22 -3.02 -4.64
N ARG A 2 -28.14 -3.79 -4.47
CA ARG A 2 -26.84 -3.51 -5.12
C ARG A 2 -26.95 -3.77 -6.62
N THR A 3 -26.77 -2.73 -7.44
CA THR A 3 -26.68 -2.77 -8.90
C THR A 3 -25.31 -3.30 -9.32
N TYR A 4 -25.10 -4.61 -9.23
CA TYR A 4 -23.95 -5.23 -9.90
C TYR A 4 -24.33 -5.51 -11.36
N ALA A 5 -23.45 -5.13 -12.28
CA ALA A 5 -23.59 -5.47 -13.69
C ALA A 5 -23.35 -6.98 -13.86
N THR A 6 -24.40 -7.74 -14.16
CA THR A 6 -24.27 -9.15 -14.57
C THR A 6 -23.87 -9.21 -16.06
N PRO A 7 -22.99 -10.13 -16.47
CA PRO A 7 -22.62 -10.31 -17.88
C PRO A 7 -23.76 -10.89 -18.74
N ALA A 8 -24.82 -11.40 -18.10
CA ALA A 8 -26.03 -11.89 -18.75
C ALA A 8 -27.22 -10.98 -18.40
N GLY A 9 -27.99 -10.61 -19.43
CA GLY A 9 -29.18 -9.77 -19.33
C GLY A 9 -29.13 -8.56 -20.25
N PRO A 10 -30.29 -7.93 -20.55
CA PRO A 10 -30.31 -6.66 -21.25
C PRO A 10 -29.59 -5.59 -20.41
N PRO A 11 -28.89 -4.62 -21.03
CA PRO A 11 -28.22 -3.55 -20.30
C PRO A 11 -29.23 -2.77 -19.45
N PRO A 12 -28.84 -2.27 -18.26
CA PRO A 12 -29.75 -1.54 -17.39
C PRO A 12 -30.31 -0.30 -18.11
N ALA A 13 -31.57 0.03 -17.84
CA ALA A 13 -32.17 1.26 -18.33
C ALA A 13 -31.33 2.45 -17.82
N ASN A 14 -30.77 3.24 -18.74
CA ASN A 14 -29.77 4.30 -18.51
C ASN A 14 -28.29 3.87 -18.41
N PHE A 15 -27.91 2.71 -18.95
CA PHE A 15 -26.50 2.29 -19.04
C PHE A 15 -25.60 3.29 -19.78
N ARG A 16 -26.12 3.92 -20.83
CA ARG A 16 -25.46 5.02 -21.52
C ARG A 16 -25.94 6.33 -20.90
N MET A 17 -25.00 7.18 -20.47
CA MET A 17 -25.34 8.55 -20.11
C MET A 17 -26.14 9.18 -21.26
N LYS A 18 -27.20 9.91 -20.91
CA LYS A 18 -28.00 10.62 -21.91
C LYS A 18 -27.06 11.52 -22.72
N ARG A 19 -27.23 11.52 -24.05
CA ARG A 19 -26.48 12.43 -24.93
C ARG A 19 -26.71 13.86 -24.41
N HIS A 20 -25.62 14.60 -24.20
CA HIS A 20 -25.74 16.03 -23.90
C HIS A 20 -26.50 16.68 -25.06
N GLN A 21 -27.46 17.55 -24.74
CA GLN A 21 -28.19 18.25 -25.80
C GLN A 21 -27.22 19.17 -26.53
N THR A 22 -27.27 19.14 -27.86
CA THR A 22 -26.53 20.09 -28.70
C THR A 22 -27.21 21.45 -28.66
N TRP A 23 -26.49 22.52 -29.01
CA TRP A 23 -26.99 23.90 -28.92
C TRP A 23 -28.31 24.14 -29.68
N ASP A 24 -28.52 23.44 -30.78
CA ASP A 24 -29.74 23.48 -31.61
C ASP A 24 -30.94 22.72 -31.00
N GLU A 25 -30.68 21.76 -30.11
CA GLU A 25 -31.70 20.91 -29.47
C GLU A 25 -32.21 21.48 -28.13
N ASP A 26 -31.57 22.52 -27.64
CA ASP A 26 -31.83 23.14 -26.34
C ASP A 26 -32.97 24.17 -26.42
N GLN A 27 -34.12 23.83 -25.83
CA GLN A 27 -35.36 24.61 -25.83
C GLN A 27 -35.31 25.89 -24.97
N GLU A 28 -34.18 26.23 -24.36
CA GLU A 28 -34.06 27.47 -23.58
C GLU A 28 -34.20 28.74 -24.44
N SER A 29 -34.98 29.70 -23.96
CA SER A 29 -35.16 31.00 -24.61
C SER A 29 -33.82 31.74 -24.75
N THR A 30 -33.57 32.36 -25.91
CA THR A 30 -32.32 33.07 -26.25
C THR A 30 -31.94 34.16 -25.24
N LEU A 31 -32.93 34.86 -24.66
CA LEU A 31 -32.70 35.86 -23.61
C LEU A 31 -32.12 35.26 -22.33
N ASN A 32 -32.54 34.05 -21.93
CA ASN A 32 -31.99 33.35 -20.76
C ASN A 32 -30.54 32.89 -21.04
N LYS A 33 -30.24 32.42 -22.25
CA LYS A 33 -28.88 32.02 -22.65
C LYS A 33 -27.92 33.22 -22.61
N LEU A 34 -28.34 34.36 -23.17
CA LEU A 34 -27.56 35.60 -23.11
C LEU A 34 -27.43 36.13 -21.68
N GLY A 35 -28.48 36.05 -20.87
CA GLY A 35 -28.44 36.41 -19.45
C GLY A 35 -27.40 35.60 -18.67
N ARG A 36 -27.39 34.27 -18.84
CA ARG A 36 -26.37 33.40 -18.21
C ARG A 36 -24.95 33.70 -18.69
N TYR A 37 -24.78 34.01 -19.98
CA TYR A 37 -23.49 34.34 -20.58
C TYR A 37 -22.93 35.69 -20.08
N PHE A 38 -23.73 36.76 -20.10
CA PHE A 38 -23.27 38.08 -19.68
C PHE A 38 -23.19 38.24 -18.15
N LEU A 39 -24.11 37.63 -17.39
CA LEU A 39 -24.09 37.69 -15.92
C LEU A 39 -23.19 36.62 -15.29
N LEU A 40 -22.55 35.76 -16.10
CA LEU A 40 -21.63 34.71 -15.67
C LEU A 40 -22.18 33.87 -14.50
N SER A 41 -23.48 33.58 -14.54
CA SER A 41 -24.21 32.93 -13.44
C SER A 41 -23.60 31.57 -13.04
N GLU A 42 -23.05 30.83 -14.00
CA GLU A 42 -22.34 29.56 -13.73
C GLU A 42 -21.03 29.79 -12.96
N MET A 43 -20.32 30.90 -13.22
CA MET A 43 -19.12 31.27 -12.46
C MET A 43 -19.49 31.66 -11.03
N ALA A 44 -20.58 32.40 -10.84
CA ALA A 44 -21.09 32.75 -9.51
C ALA A 44 -21.52 31.50 -8.72
N ARG A 45 -22.18 30.54 -9.39
CA ARG A 45 -22.52 29.24 -8.79
C ARG A 45 -21.27 28.45 -8.38
N GLY A 46 -20.24 28.44 -9.22
CA GLY A 46 -18.96 27.83 -8.90
C GLY A 46 -18.28 28.50 -7.70
N MET A 47 -18.28 29.83 -7.66
CA MET A 47 -17.74 30.61 -6.53
C MET A 47 -18.48 30.31 -5.22
N TYR A 48 -19.80 30.15 -5.29
CA TYR A 48 -20.61 29.79 -4.12
C TYR A 48 -20.24 28.41 -3.55
N ILE A 49 -20.01 27.40 -4.41
CA ILE A 49 -19.55 26.07 -3.97
C ILE A 49 -18.15 26.14 -3.33
N LEU A 50 -17.24 26.95 -3.90
CA LEU A 50 -15.92 27.17 -3.30
C LEU A 50 -16.04 27.84 -1.93
N MET A 51 -16.93 28.83 -1.80
CA MET A 51 -17.20 29.50 -0.54
C MET A 51 -17.77 28.54 0.51
N GLU A 52 -18.67 27.63 0.13
CA GLU A 52 -19.14 26.56 1.03
C GLU A 52 -17.99 25.66 1.51
N GLN A 53 -17.03 25.32 0.64
CA GLN A 53 -15.89 24.51 1.03
C GLN A 53 -14.90 25.27 1.94
N PHE A 54 -14.78 26.59 1.80
CA PHE A 54 -13.93 27.43 2.64
C PHE A 54 -14.37 27.44 4.11
N PHE A 55 -15.68 27.36 4.37
CA PHE A 55 -16.23 27.33 5.73
C PHE A 55 -16.29 25.92 6.35
N ARG A 56 -15.88 24.87 5.62
CA ARG A 56 -15.78 23.52 6.19
C ARG A 56 -14.44 23.33 6.92
N PRO A 57 -14.40 22.50 7.97
CA PRO A 57 -13.13 22.18 8.62
C PRO A 57 -12.18 21.47 7.64
N PRO A 58 -10.87 21.79 7.67
CA PRO A 58 -9.89 21.17 6.78
C PRO A 58 -9.65 19.70 7.17
N TYR A 59 -9.34 18.86 6.18
CA TYR A 59 -8.98 17.45 6.37
C TYR A 59 -7.49 17.21 6.68
N THR A 60 -6.71 18.29 6.82
CA THR A 60 -5.26 18.21 7.00
C THR A 60 -4.90 17.66 8.38
N ILE A 61 -4.07 16.61 8.42
CA ILE A 61 -3.42 16.11 9.64
C ILE A 61 -2.04 16.75 9.81
N TYR A 62 -1.62 16.95 11.06
CA TYR A 62 -0.33 17.56 11.35
C TYR A 62 0.79 16.52 11.42
N TYR A 63 1.25 16.04 10.27
CA TYR A 63 2.48 15.24 10.21
C TYR A 63 3.68 16.13 10.60
N PRO A 64 4.58 15.72 11.53
CA PRO A 64 4.84 14.36 12.04
C PRO A 64 4.18 14.00 13.38
N PHE A 65 3.40 14.90 14.00
CA PHE A 65 2.79 14.69 15.32
C PHE A 65 1.57 13.75 15.27
N GLU A 66 0.80 13.85 14.19
CA GLU A 66 -0.36 13.00 13.92
C GLU A 66 -0.08 12.18 12.65
N LYS A 67 -0.12 10.84 12.78
CA LYS A 67 0.05 9.91 11.66
C LYS A 67 -1.31 9.45 11.13
N GLY A 68 -1.36 9.19 9.82
CA GLY A 68 -2.54 8.60 9.19
C GLY A 68 -2.84 7.19 9.74
N PRO A 69 -4.09 6.74 9.70
CA PRO A 69 -4.45 5.39 10.14
C PRO A 69 -3.82 4.33 9.23
N ILE A 70 -3.08 3.39 9.82
CA ILE A 70 -2.51 2.23 9.13
C ILE A 70 -3.27 0.95 9.45
N SER A 71 -3.48 0.10 8.46
CA SER A 71 -4.06 -1.23 8.69
C SER A 71 -3.00 -2.23 9.16
N PRO A 72 -3.35 -3.30 9.87
CA PRO A 72 -2.42 -4.40 10.17
C PRO A 72 -1.76 -5.00 8.92
N ARG A 73 -2.42 -4.95 7.76
CA ARG A 73 -1.88 -5.46 6.48
C ARG A 73 -0.98 -4.48 5.74
N PHE A 74 -0.50 -3.44 6.42
CA PHE A 74 0.40 -2.48 5.81
C PHE A 74 1.73 -3.16 5.46
N ARG A 75 2.28 -2.80 4.30
CA ARG A 75 3.53 -3.34 3.77
C ARG A 75 4.59 -2.26 3.75
N GLY A 76 5.57 -2.36 4.66
CA GLY A 76 6.64 -1.38 4.83
C GLY A 76 8.03 -2.04 4.88
N GLU A 77 8.88 -1.56 5.79
CA GLU A 77 10.27 -2.02 5.92
C GLU A 77 10.34 -3.52 6.25
N HIS A 78 11.24 -4.26 5.59
CA HIS A 78 11.38 -5.70 5.81
C HIS A 78 12.11 -6.00 7.12
N ALA A 79 11.73 -7.09 7.75
CA ALA A 79 12.31 -7.57 8.98
C ALA A 79 12.45 -9.11 8.99
N LEU A 80 13.55 -9.61 9.56
CA LEU A 80 13.74 -11.03 9.85
C LEU A 80 13.44 -11.30 11.31
N ARG A 81 12.48 -12.19 11.57
CA ARG A 81 12.02 -12.51 12.93
C ARG A 81 12.76 -13.69 13.54
N ARG A 82 12.73 -13.74 14.86
CA ARG A 82 13.24 -14.83 15.68
C ARG A 82 12.11 -15.62 16.31
N TYR A 83 12.40 -16.85 16.73
CA TYR A 83 11.57 -17.60 17.65
C TYR A 83 11.66 -16.99 19.05
N PRO A 84 10.69 -17.27 19.95
CA PRO A 84 10.79 -16.86 21.35
C PRO A 84 12.04 -17.38 22.08
N SER A 85 12.69 -18.43 21.56
CA SER A 85 13.98 -18.94 22.03
C SER A 85 15.19 -18.06 21.66
N GLY A 86 15.00 -17.05 20.82
CA GLY A 86 16.08 -16.20 20.27
C GLY A 86 16.72 -16.73 18.98
N GLU A 87 16.38 -17.94 18.56
CA GLU A 87 16.87 -18.51 17.30
C GLU A 87 16.19 -17.86 16.08
N GLU A 88 16.94 -17.64 15.00
CA GLU A 88 16.36 -17.11 13.76
C GLU A 88 15.35 -18.08 13.13
N ARG A 89 14.23 -17.56 12.62
CA ARG A 89 13.20 -18.39 12.00
C ARG A 89 13.60 -18.93 10.63
N CYS A 90 14.50 -18.23 9.93
CA CYS A 90 14.85 -18.56 8.55
C CYS A 90 15.57 -19.92 8.44
N ILE A 91 15.04 -20.80 7.60
CA ILE A 91 15.58 -22.15 7.31
C ILE A 91 16.28 -22.22 5.94
N ALA A 92 16.56 -21.07 5.31
CA ALA A 92 17.22 -20.98 4.00
C ALA A 92 16.56 -21.83 2.88
N CYS A 93 15.22 -21.81 2.83
CA CYS A 93 14.43 -22.55 1.83
C CYS A 93 14.46 -21.93 0.43
N LYS A 94 14.88 -20.66 0.30
CA LYS A 94 14.94 -19.87 -0.94
C LYS A 94 13.60 -19.65 -1.68
N LEU A 95 12.46 -19.92 -1.03
CA LEU A 95 11.14 -19.67 -1.61
C LEU A 95 10.88 -18.18 -1.85
N CYS A 96 11.28 -17.33 -0.90
CA CYS A 96 11.13 -15.87 -1.01
C CYS A 96 11.98 -15.28 -2.15
N GLU A 97 13.17 -15.83 -2.41
CA GLU A 97 14.01 -15.46 -3.55
C GLU A 97 13.36 -15.87 -4.88
N ALA A 98 12.80 -17.07 -4.95
CA ALA A 98 12.16 -17.59 -6.15
C ALA A 98 10.87 -16.85 -6.54
N ILE A 99 10.05 -16.44 -5.56
CA ILE A 99 8.77 -15.76 -5.83
C ILE A 99 8.93 -14.25 -6.06
N CYS A 100 10.08 -13.67 -5.74
CA CYS A 100 10.28 -12.23 -5.81
C CYS A 100 10.17 -11.74 -7.28
N PRO A 101 9.15 -10.92 -7.63
CA PRO A 101 8.93 -10.52 -9.01
C PRO A 101 10.03 -9.58 -9.52
N ALA A 102 10.67 -8.83 -8.63
CA ALA A 102 11.75 -7.89 -8.94
C ALA A 102 13.15 -8.49 -8.72
N GLN A 103 13.26 -9.76 -8.30
CA GLN A 103 14.53 -10.42 -7.98
C GLN A 103 15.44 -9.58 -7.07
N ALA A 104 14.83 -8.97 -6.04
CA ALA A 104 15.51 -8.07 -5.11
C ALA A 104 16.27 -8.81 -3.99
N ILE A 105 15.97 -10.09 -3.76
CA ILE A 105 16.49 -10.89 -2.66
C ILE A 105 17.60 -11.80 -3.19
N THR A 106 18.72 -11.89 -2.48
CA THR A 106 19.82 -12.83 -2.77
C THR A 106 20.13 -13.65 -1.52
N ILE A 107 20.07 -14.98 -1.64
CA ILE A 107 20.23 -15.88 -0.48
C ILE A 107 21.32 -16.91 -0.73
N GLU A 108 22.26 -17.01 0.21
CA GLU A 108 23.25 -18.08 0.29
C GLU A 108 23.05 -18.85 1.60
N ALA A 109 23.22 -20.17 1.54
CA ALA A 109 22.89 -21.08 2.62
C ALA A 109 24.05 -22.05 2.85
N GLU A 110 24.43 -22.21 4.11
CA GLU A 110 25.44 -23.18 4.53
C GLU A 110 24.95 -23.94 5.77
N GLU A 111 25.57 -25.08 6.04
CA GLU A 111 25.32 -25.86 7.24
C GLU A 111 26.11 -25.24 8.41
N ARG A 112 25.41 -24.89 9.48
CA ARG A 112 26.04 -24.38 10.70
C ARG A 112 26.74 -25.53 11.44
N ALA A 113 27.67 -25.20 12.34
CA ALA A 113 28.33 -26.18 13.21
C ALA A 113 27.36 -27.09 14.00
N ASP A 114 26.13 -26.63 14.25
CA ASP A 114 25.08 -27.37 14.96
C ASP A 114 24.28 -28.33 14.04
N GLY A 115 24.65 -28.48 12.76
CA GLY A 115 23.93 -29.26 11.75
C GLY A 115 22.65 -28.60 11.23
N SER A 116 22.30 -27.41 11.74
CA SER A 116 21.15 -26.65 11.27
C SER A 116 21.48 -25.91 9.97
N ARG A 117 20.59 -25.97 8.97
CA ARG A 117 20.71 -25.19 7.73
C ARG A 117 20.29 -23.74 7.96
N ARG A 118 21.21 -22.80 7.77
CA ARG A 118 21.00 -21.36 7.99
C ARG A 118 21.54 -20.52 6.84
N THR A 119 21.11 -19.26 6.79
CA THR A 119 21.59 -18.33 5.76
C THR A 119 22.91 -17.72 6.18
N THR A 120 23.90 -17.74 5.30
CA THR A 120 25.14 -16.95 5.47
C THR A 120 24.94 -15.55 4.95
N LYS A 121 24.29 -15.45 3.79
CA LYS A 121 23.93 -14.20 3.13
C LYS A 121 22.42 -14.14 2.93
N TYR A 122 21.83 -13.00 3.30
CA TYR A 122 20.43 -12.71 3.07
C TYR A 122 20.34 -11.21 2.83
N ASP A 123 20.44 -10.83 1.56
CA ASP A 123 20.50 -9.42 1.19
C ASP A 123 19.23 -9.05 0.43
N ILE A 124 18.69 -7.87 0.72
CA ILE A 124 17.54 -7.30 0.01
C ILE A 124 17.94 -5.92 -0.48
N ASP A 125 17.85 -5.73 -1.80
CA ASP A 125 17.95 -4.42 -2.41
C ASP A 125 16.59 -3.70 -2.33
N MET A 126 16.43 -2.77 -1.39
CA MET A 126 15.18 -2.02 -1.21
C MET A 126 14.86 -1.10 -2.39
N THR A 127 15.84 -0.80 -3.25
CA THR A 127 15.62 -0.01 -4.47
C THR A 127 14.97 -0.82 -5.60
N LYS A 128 15.16 -2.14 -5.59
CA LYS A 128 14.48 -3.07 -6.50
C LYS A 128 13.16 -3.56 -5.93
N CYS A 129 13.03 -3.65 -4.61
CA CYS A 129 11.84 -4.14 -3.96
C CYS A 129 10.62 -3.26 -4.27
N ILE A 130 9.50 -3.89 -4.63
CA ILE A 130 8.23 -3.22 -4.94
C ILE A 130 7.18 -3.32 -3.81
N TYR A 131 7.56 -3.83 -2.63
CA TYR A 131 6.70 -3.95 -1.44
C TYR A 131 5.37 -4.68 -1.71
N CYS A 132 5.47 -5.80 -2.42
CA CYS A 132 4.31 -6.61 -2.81
C CYS A 132 3.81 -7.58 -1.74
N GLY A 133 4.63 -7.93 -0.74
CA GLY A 133 4.26 -8.90 0.30
C GLY A 133 4.37 -10.38 -0.07
N PHE A 134 4.75 -10.74 -1.30
CA PHE A 134 4.88 -12.16 -1.68
C PHE A 134 5.97 -12.90 -0.88
N CYS A 135 7.01 -12.20 -0.43
CA CYS A 135 8.05 -12.78 0.43
C CYS A 135 7.48 -13.19 1.80
N GLN A 136 6.57 -12.39 2.36
CA GLN A 136 5.87 -12.70 3.62
C GLN A 136 4.96 -13.91 3.42
N GLU A 137 4.11 -13.89 2.39
CA GLU A 137 3.13 -14.95 2.12
C GLU A 137 3.77 -16.31 1.81
N SER A 138 4.86 -16.32 1.03
CA SER A 138 5.58 -17.53 0.63
C SER A 138 6.42 -18.15 1.74
N CYS A 139 6.68 -17.43 2.83
CA CYS A 139 7.52 -17.94 3.90
C CYS A 139 6.77 -19.00 4.73
N PRO A 140 7.25 -20.26 4.79
CA PRO A 140 6.55 -21.33 5.51
C PRO A 140 6.66 -21.24 7.04
N VAL A 141 7.54 -20.36 7.55
CA VAL A 141 7.90 -20.25 8.97
C VAL A 141 7.77 -18.82 9.49
N ASP A 142 7.17 -17.92 8.69
CA ASP A 142 7.06 -16.47 8.96
C ASP A 142 8.39 -15.83 9.39
N ALA A 143 9.48 -16.18 8.68
CA ALA A 143 10.81 -15.63 8.95
C ALA A 143 10.97 -14.21 8.44
N ILE A 144 10.59 -13.94 7.18
CA ILE A 144 10.58 -12.59 6.61
C ILE A 144 9.16 -12.03 6.66
N VAL A 145 9.04 -10.80 7.16
CA VAL A 145 7.79 -10.07 7.27
C VAL A 145 8.00 -8.62 6.88
N GLU A 146 6.95 -7.96 6.44
CA GLU A 146 6.92 -6.51 6.19
C GLU A 146 6.36 -5.81 7.44
N SER A 147 7.11 -4.85 7.95
CA SER A 147 6.74 -4.08 9.14
C SER A 147 5.83 -2.90 8.79
N PRO A 148 5.13 -2.31 9.78
CA PRO A 148 4.37 -1.08 9.59
C PRO A 148 5.24 0.17 9.37
N ASN A 149 6.58 0.04 9.43
CA ASN A 149 7.46 1.18 9.29
C ASN A 149 7.55 1.64 7.82
N ALA A 150 7.15 2.88 7.56
CA ALA A 150 7.34 3.56 6.27
C ALA A 150 8.44 4.63 6.30
N GLU A 151 8.91 4.99 7.50
CA GLU A 151 9.79 6.14 7.74
C GLU A 151 11.24 5.66 7.89
N TYR A 152 11.84 5.26 6.78
CA TYR A 152 13.24 4.83 6.70
C TYR A 152 13.95 5.43 5.47
N ALA A 153 13.55 6.65 5.09
CA ALA A 153 14.25 7.38 4.04
C ALA A 153 15.71 7.63 4.47
N THR A 154 16.64 7.33 3.58
CA THR A 154 18.09 7.48 3.78
C THR A 154 18.65 8.46 2.76
N GLU A 155 19.79 9.06 3.10
CA GLU A 155 20.46 10.05 2.23
C GLU A 155 21.26 9.36 1.12
N THR A 156 21.79 8.16 1.40
CA THR A 156 22.60 7.39 0.45
C THR A 156 21.87 6.15 -0.04
N ARG A 157 22.26 5.67 -1.23
CA ARG A 157 21.66 4.47 -1.84
C ARG A 157 22.20 3.20 -1.19
N GLU A 158 23.46 3.23 -0.77
CA GLU A 158 24.15 2.11 -0.14
C GLU A 158 23.46 1.68 1.15
N GLU A 159 22.86 2.62 1.89
CA GLU A 159 22.07 2.33 3.08
C GLU A 159 20.81 1.51 2.80
N LEU A 160 20.25 1.58 1.58
CA LEU A 160 19.07 0.81 1.15
C LEU A 160 19.41 -0.61 0.68
N LEU A 161 20.69 -0.96 0.64
CA LEU A 161 21.15 -2.33 0.39
C LEU A 161 21.23 -3.05 1.74
N TYR A 162 20.15 -3.72 2.11
CA TYR A 162 20.03 -4.33 3.42
C TYR A 162 20.69 -5.69 3.46
N ASN A 163 21.62 -5.85 4.41
CA ASN A 163 22.23 -7.14 4.71
C ASN A 163 21.40 -7.91 5.75
N LYS A 164 21.72 -9.19 5.95
CA LYS A 164 21.07 -10.07 6.94
C LYS A 164 21.01 -9.45 8.35
N GLU A 165 22.11 -8.85 8.80
CA GLU A 165 22.24 -8.25 10.13
C GLU A 165 21.30 -7.05 10.32
N LYS A 166 21.15 -6.23 9.27
CA LYS A 166 20.23 -5.09 9.27
C LYS A 166 18.79 -5.58 9.36
N LEU A 167 18.43 -6.63 8.63
CA LEU A 167 17.09 -7.21 8.68
C LEU A 167 16.77 -7.87 10.02
N LEU A 168 17.75 -8.52 10.66
CA LEU A 168 17.59 -9.08 12.00
C LEU A 168 17.45 -7.98 13.06
N SER A 169 18.26 -6.92 13.00
CA SER A 169 18.13 -5.80 13.93
C SER A 169 16.80 -5.05 13.77
N ASN A 170 16.28 -4.95 12.55
CA ASN A 170 14.92 -4.46 12.30
C ASN A 170 13.85 -5.38 12.92
N GLY A 171 14.02 -6.70 12.79
CA GLY A 171 13.16 -7.68 13.46
C GLY A 171 13.17 -7.51 14.97
N ASP A 172 14.34 -7.46 15.58
CA ASP A 172 14.50 -7.28 17.02
C ASP A 172 13.90 -5.95 17.51
N LYS A 173 13.98 -4.88 16.70
CA LYS A 173 13.38 -3.56 16.99
C LYS A 173 11.85 -3.58 16.93
N TRP A 174 11.27 -4.22 15.91
CA TRP A 174 9.84 -4.16 15.60
C TRP A 174 9.03 -5.40 16.03
N GLU A 175 9.67 -6.42 16.62
CA GLU A 175 9.03 -7.68 17.03
C GLU A 175 7.72 -7.53 17.83
N PRO A 176 7.58 -6.64 18.84
CA PRO A 176 6.32 -6.53 19.58
C PRO A 176 5.15 -6.09 18.70
N GLU A 177 5.41 -5.19 17.75
CA GLU A 177 4.41 -4.68 16.83
C GLU A 177 4.10 -5.69 15.73
N LEU A 178 5.14 -6.32 15.15
CA LEU A 178 5.00 -7.41 14.19
C LEU A 178 4.18 -8.57 14.76
N ALA A 179 4.44 -8.97 15.99
CA ALA A 179 3.69 -10.03 16.67
C ALA A 179 2.22 -9.65 16.90
N ALA A 180 1.93 -8.38 17.22
CA ALA A 180 0.57 -7.89 17.38
C ALA A 180 -0.20 -7.85 16.04
N VAL A 181 0.46 -7.36 14.99
CA VAL A 181 -0.08 -7.29 13.63
C VAL A 181 -0.39 -8.68 13.09
N ILE A 182 0.54 -9.62 13.21
CA ILE A 182 0.37 -10.99 12.71
C ILE A 182 -0.73 -11.71 13.48
N ARG A 183 -0.85 -11.47 14.80
CA ARG A 183 -1.97 -12.01 15.58
C ARG A 183 -3.32 -11.49 15.07
N ALA A 184 -3.39 -10.23 14.64
CA ALA A 184 -4.61 -9.64 14.08
C ALA A 184 -4.93 -10.16 12.67
N ASP A 185 -3.91 -10.46 11.86
CA ASP A 185 -4.08 -10.87 10.46
C ASP A 185 -4.16 -12.40 10.25
N ALA A 186 -3.63 -13.20 11.18
CA ALA A 186 -3.57 -14.66 11.09
C ALA A 186 -4.90 -15.38 10.71
N PRO A 187 -6.11 -14.91 11.08
CA PRO A 187 -7.35 -15.57 10.66
C PRO A 187 -7.66 -15.45 9.15
N TYR A 188 -6.98 -14.56 8.43
CA TYR A 188 -7.27 -14.23 7.03
C TYR A 188 -6.18 -14.71 6.06
N ARG A 189 -5.14 -15.38 6.58
CA ARG A 189 -4.01 -15.94 5.84
C ARG A 189 -3.82 -17.40 6.22
#